data_AF-A0A9R0QVM7-F1
#
_entry.id   AF-A0A9R0QVM7-F1
#
_cell.length_a   1.000
_cell.length_b   1.000
_cell.length_c   1.000
_cell.angle_alpha   90.00
_cell.angle_beta   90.00
_cell.angle_gamma   90.00
#
_symmetry.space_group_name_H-M   'P 1'
#
loop_
_entity.id
_entity.type
_entity.pdbx_description
1 polymer ?
#
loop_
_entity_poly.entity_id
_entity_poly.type
_entity_poly.pdbx_seq_one_letter_code
_entity_poly.pdbx_strand_id
1 'polypeptide(L)'
;MHLVAPVLVRLFKVELVDIRRRAIITLTKLIPKVQVGTHVSALVHHLKLVLDGNNDDLRKEAAEALCSLAHALGEEFTIFIPSIRKLLVKHHLRYKKWDETENRLLRRELFISDSLSVQKYTQCPPDVISDPLDDFEGVPSEEADETQRQPRSHQVNDVRLRSAGEASQRSTREDWAEWMRHFSIALLKESPSPALRTCARLAQLQPSVGRELFAAGFASCWAQMTESSQEQLVRSLKTAFSSQNIPPEILATLLNLAEFMEHDEKPLPIDTRLLGALAEKCRAYAKALHYKEMEFEAVCSKKMGANPVTVVESLIHINNQLHQHEAAIGILTYSQQHLEVQLKESWYEKLHRWDEALRAYTMKSSQASGPLQHSQNLDATLGRMRCLASLARWEDLSTLCREQWTGAEPPARLEMAPMAANAAWHMGEWDQMSEYVSRLDDGDENKLRSLGNTTASGDGSSNGAFFRAVLSVRCKKYEEARVYVERARRCLATELAPLV
;
A
#
# COMPACT_ATOMS: atom_id res chain seq x y z
N MET A 1 41.36 -2.76 13.11
CA MET A 1 42.81 -2.82 12.79
C MET A 1 43.48 -4.16 13.07
N HIS A 2 43.06 -4.91 14.09
CA HIS A 2 43.65 -6.21 14.43
C HIS A 2 43.58 -7.27 13.32
N LEU A 3 42.55 -7.24 12.46
CA LEU A 3 42.44 -8.13 11.29
C LEU A 3 43.16 -7.59 10.03
N VAL A 4 43.17 -6.28 9.84
CA VAL A 4 43.65 -5.64 8.58
C VAL A 4 45.16 -5.41 8.60
N ALA A 5 45.74 -5.03 9.75
CA ALA A 5 47.17 -4.75 9.85
C ALA A 5 48.06 -5.97 9.54
N PRO A 6 47.76 -7.20 10.01
CA PRO A 6 48.53 -8.39 9.62
C PRO A 6 48.44 -8.69 8.12
N VAL A 7 47.29 -8.43 7.49
CA VAL A 7 47.10 -8.64 6.05
C VAL A 7 47.93 -7.65 5.24
N LEU A 8 47.92 -6.37 5.60
CA LEU A 8 48.76 -5.34 4.97
C LEU A 8 50.25 -5.64 5.16
N VAL A 9 50.65 -6.14 6.34
CA VAL A 9 52.03 -6.56 6.61
C VAL A 9 52.45 -7.76 5.77
N ARG A 10 51.56 -8.72 5.49
CA ARG A 10 51.83 -9.81 4.54
C ARG A 10 52.05 -9.29 3.12
N LEU A 11 51.32 -8.26 2.70
CA LEU A 11 51.48 -7.64 1.38
C LEU A 11 52.85 -6.96 1.21
N PHE A 12 53.53 -6.60 2.31
CA PHE A 12 54.92 -6.09 2.23
C PHE A 12 55.94 -7.17 1.81
N LYS A 13 55.57 -8.46 1.89
CA LYS A 13 56.44 -9.60 1.56
C LYS A 13 56.20 -10.16 0.14
N VAL A 14 55.22 -9.66 -0.60
CA VAL A 14 54.89 -10.13 -1.96
C VAL A 14 55.94 -9.62 -2.95
N GLU A 15 56.36 -10.43 -3.92
CA GLU A 15 57.46 -10.07 -4.85
C GLU A 15 57.14 -8.85 -5.75
N LEU A 16 55.85 -8.56 -5.98
CA LEU A 16 55.38 -7.44 -6.81
C LEU A 16 55.56 -6.08 -6.11
N VAL A 17 56.44 -5.25 -6.68
CA VAL A 17 56.81 -3.92 -6.19
C VAL A 17 55.61 -2.96 -6.10
N ASP A 18 54.71 -2.97 -7.10
CA ASP A 18 53.54 -2.08 -7.13
C ASP A 18 52.54 -2.34 -6.00
N ILE A 19 52.34 -3.63 -5.68
CA ILE A 19 51.43 -4.04 -4.59
C ILE A 19 52.04 -3.64 -3.25
N ARG A 20 53.35 -3.85 -3.07
CA ARG A 20 54.08 -3.40 -1.87
C ARG A 20 53.97 -1.89 -1.69
N ARG A 21 54.18 -1.12 -2.77
CA ARG A 21 54.09 0.35 -2.75
C ARG A 21 52.70 0.82 -2.35
N ARG A 22 51.66 0.30 -3.00
CA ARG A 22 50.26 0.66 -2.69
C ARG A 22 49.87 0.27 -1.27
N ALA A 23 50.31 -0.89 -0.78
CA ALA A 23 50.06 -1.31 0.59
C ALA A 23 50.68 -0.35 1.62
N ILE A 24 51.90 0.14 1.37
CA ILE A 24 52.59 1.10 2.25
C ILE A 24 51.87 2.44 2.23
N ILE A 25 51.52 2.98 1.05
CA ILE A 25 50.78 4.25 0.94
C ILE A 25 49.43 4.17 1.65
N THR A 26 48.70 3.06 1.49
CA THR A 26 47.42 2.84 2.17
C THR A 26 47.61 2.79 3.69
N LEU A 27 48.67 2.15 4.18
CA LEU A 27 49.00 2.14 5.60
C LEU A 27 49.29 3.57 6.11
N THR A 28 50.11 4.35 5.39
CA THR A 28 50.45 5.75 5.72
C THR A 28 49.21 6.62 5.86
N LYS A 29 48.22 6.47 4.98
CA LYS A 29 46.94 7.21 5.04
C LYS A 29 46.03 6.78 6.19
N LEU A 30 46.17 5.54 6.65
CA LEU A 30 45.26 4.94 7.64
C LEU A 30 45.77 5.10 9.08
N ILE A 31 47.08 5.20 9.28
CA ILE A 31 47.72 5.43 10.59
C ILE A 31 47.15 6.64 11.35
N PRO A 32 46.93 7.82 10.74
CA PRO A 32 46.39 8.99 11.45
C PRO A 32 44.93 8.83 11.88
N LYS A 33 44.18 7.91 11.27
CA LYS A 33 42.73 7.74 11.47
C LYS A 33 42.39 6.63 12.45
N VAL A 34 43.38 5.84 12.90
CA VAL A 34 43.11 4.64 13.73
C VAL A 34 44.15 4.45 14.83
N GLN A 35 43.73 3.97 16.01
CA GLN A 35 44.62 3.59 17.10
C GLN A 35 45.40 2.31 16.73
N VAL A 36 46.73 2.41 16.58
CA VAL A 36 47.61 1.33 16.10
C VAL A 36 48.40 0.63 17.24
N GLY A 37 48.13 1.00 18.50
CA GLY A 37 48.98 0.68 19.66
C GLY A 37 49.43 -0.79 19.81
N THR A 38 48.57 -1.76 19.52
CA THR A 38 48.90 -3.20 19.68
C THR A 38 49.78 -3.79 18.57
N HIS A 39 49.91 -3.13 17.42
CA HIS A 39 50.63 -3.67 16.24
C HIS A 39 51.85 -2.84 15.81
N VAL A 40 52.22 -1.84 16.62
CA VAL A 40 53.33 -0.91 16.33
C VAL A 40 54.64 -1.66 16.07
N SER A 41 55.02 -2.59 16.94
CA SER A 41 56.28 -3.33 16.84
C SER A 41 56.36 -4.13 15.53
N ALA A 42 55.26 -4.79 15.15
CA ALA A 42 55.17 -5.56 13.91
C ALA A 42 55.26 -4.64 12.68
N LEU A 43 54.56 -3.51 12.66
CA LEU A 43 54.59 -2.57 11.55
C LEU A 43 55.97 -1.93 11.39
N VAL A 44 56.57 -1.46 12.49
CA VAL A 44 57.91 -0.87 12.49
C VAL A 44 58.96 -1.88 12.03
N HIS A 45 58.88 -3.13 12.50
CA HIS A 45 59.80 -4.18 12.08
C HIS A 45 59.72 -4.44 10.56
N HIS A 46 58.53 -4.58 10.01
CA HIS A 46 58.38 -4.85 8.58
C HIS A 46 58.71 -3.64 7.71
N LEU A 47 58.41 -2.41 8.17
CA LEU A 47 58.85 -1.19 7.48
C LEU A 47 60.38 -1.02 7.50
N LYS A 48 61.06 -1.42 8.59
CA LYS A 48 62.54 -1.48 8.63
C LYS A 48 63.11 -2.47 7.62
N LEU A 49 62.49 -3.64 7.44
CA LEU A 49 62.91 -4.60 6.41
C LEU A 49 62.72 -4.04 5.00
N VAL A 50 61.63 -3.32 4.76
CA VAL A 50 61.42 -2.63 3.47
C VAL A 50 62.46 -1.54 3.27
N LEU A 51 62.81 -0.79 4.33
CA LEU A 51 63.84 0.25 4.31
C LEU A 51 65.26 -0.31 4.07
N ASP A 52 65.58 -1.49 4.60
CA ASP A 52 66.89 -2.16 4.37
C ASP A 52 66.96 -2.92 3.04
N GLY A 53 65.84 -3.07 2.33
CA GLY A 53 65.76 -3.77 1.04
C GLY A 53 66.39 -2.99 -0.12
N ASN A 54 66.50 -3.62 -1.30
CA ASN A 54 67.26 -3.11 -2.45
C ASN A 54 66.54 -2.09 -3.36
N ASN A 55 65.33 -1.62 -3.02
CA ASN A 55 64.52 -0.76 -3.89
C ASN A 55 64.33 0.65 -3.31
N ASP A 56 64.91 1.65 -3.99
CA ASP A 56 64.88 3.06 -3.57
C ASP A 56 63.48 3.69 -3.52
N ASP A 57 62.58 3.30 -4.42
CA ASP A 57 61.22 3.83 -4.45
C ASP A 57 60.42 3.41 -3.22
N LEU A 58 60.63 2.17 -2.77
CA LEU A 58 59.99 1.64 -1.56
C LEU A 58 60.61 2.20 -0.28
N ARG A 59 61.90 2.57 -0.30
CA ARG A 59 62.58 3.17 0.86
C ARG A 59 61.96 4.52 1.23
N LYS A 60 61.66 5.36 0.23
CA LYS A 60 61.03 6.67 0.46
C LYS A 60 59.63 6.53 1.07
N GLU A 61 58.81 5.65 0.51
CA GLU A 61 57.44 5.40 0.98
C GLU A 61 57.43 4.75 2.39
N ALA A 62 58.38 3.85 2.67
CA ALA A 62 58.54 3.26 3.99
C ALA A 62 59.01 4.28 5.04
N ALA A 63 59.89 5.21 4.68
CA ALA A 63 60.31 6.31 5.55
C ALA A 63 59.13 7.25 5.87
N GLU A 64 58.26 7.53 4.90
CA GLU A 64 57.05 8.33 5.09
C GLU A 64 56.04 7.62 6.02
N ALA A 65 55.83 6.31 5.84
CA ALA A 65 55.01 5.51 6.73
C ALA A 65 55.54 5.49 8.18
N LEU A 66 56.87 5.39 8.35
CA LEU A 66 57.53 5.47 9.67
C LEU A 66 57.36 6.86 10.30
N CYS A 67 57.41 7.94 9.51
CA CYS A 67 57.12 9.29 10.01
C CYS A 67 55.65 9.41 10.46
N SER A 68 54.70 8.90 9.70
CA SER A 68 53.28 8.90 10.11
C SER A 68 53.03 8.09 11.37
N LEU A 69 53.72 6.95 11.56
CA LEU A 69 53.69 6.19 12.82
C LEU A 69 54.30 6.99 13.98
N ALA A 70 55.41 7.70 13.74
CA ALA A 70 56.06 8.54 14.74
C ALA A 70 55.14 9.66 15.23
N HIS A 71 54.39 10.30 14.31
CA HIS A 71 53.38 11.31 14.66
C HIS A 71 52.20 10.73 15.43
N ALA A 72 51.70 9.55 15.03
CA ALA A 72 50.51 8.96 15.65
C ALA A 72 50.76 8.38 17.05
N LEU A 73 51.99 7.95 17.34
CA LEU A 73 52.36 7.29 18.59
C LEU A 73 53.09 8.21 19.57
N GLY A 74 53.70 9.30 19.10
CA GLY A 74 54.40 10.26 19.94
C GLY A 74 55.52 9.61 20.76
N GLU A 75 55.48 9.78 22.08
CA GLU A 75 56.52 9.34 23.01
C GLU A 75 56.80 7.82 22.97
N GLU A 76 55.78 7.00 22.72
CA GLU A 76 55.90 5.54 22.63
C GLU A 76 56.77 5.09 21.45
N PHE A 77 56.99 5.95 20.46
CA PHE A 77 57.82 5.65 19.29
C PHE A 77 59.32 5.84 19.54
N THR A 78 59.71 6.53 20.62
CA THR A 78 61.11 6.89 20.91
C THR A 78 62.05 5.68 20.99
N ILE A 79 61.54 4.52 21.42
CA ILE A 79 62.28 3.25 21.53
C ILE A 79 62.83 2.79 20.16
N PHE A 80 62.15 3.15 19.06
CA PHE A 80 62.52 2.70 17.71
C PHE A 80 63.47 3.65 16.97
N ILE A 81 63.61 4.90 17.41
CA ILE A 81 64.41 5.94 16.75
C ILE A 81 65.87 5.52 16.49
N PRO A 82 66.63 4.99 17.48
CA PRO A 82 68.05 4.68 17.27
C PRO A 82 68.28 3.62 16.19
N SER A 83 67.35 2.66 16.09
CA SER A 83 67.42 1.58 15.10
C SER A 83 67.07 2.03 13.68
N ILE A 84 66.15 2.98 13.53
CA ILE A 84 65.77 3.54 12.22
C ILE A 84 66.87 4.49 11.74
N ARG A 85 67.44 5.32 12.63
CA ARG A 85 68.56 6.21 12.32
C ARG A 85 69.78 5.46 11.78
N LYS A 86 70.13 4.30 12.37
CA LYS A 86 71.20 3.43 11.85
C LYS A 86 70.95 2.99 10.40
N LEU A 87 69.71 2.65 10.05
CA LEU A 87 69.35 2.24 8.69
C LEU A 87 69.34 3.41 7.70
N LEU A 88 68.87 4.59 8.11
CA LEU A 88 68.90 5.80 7.29
C LEU A 88 70.33 6.25 6.97
N VAL A 89 71.24 6.17 7.95
CA VAL A 89 72.67 6.47 7.74
C VAL A 89 73.35 5.43 6.84
N LYS A 90 73.05 4.14 7.02
CA LYS A 90 73.60 3.03 6.21
C LYS A 90 73.29 3.19 4.71
N HIS A 91 72.08 3.64 4.37
CA HIS A 91 71.64 3.79 2.98
C HIS A 91 71.72 5.24 2.45
N HIS A 92 72.40 6.14 3.17
CA HIS A 92 72.56 7.57 2.81
C HIS A 92 71.24 8.32 2.54
N LEU A 93 70.14 7.91 3.17
CA LEU A 93 68.82 8.53 2.98
C LEU A 93 68.70 9.80 3.83
N ARG A 94 68.73 10.97 3.20
CA ARG A 94 68.38 12.26 3.83
C ARG A 94 66.91 12.56 3.63
N TYR A 95 66.08 12.30 4.65
CA TYR A 95 64.65 12.62 4.62
C TYR A 95 64.35 13.74 5.62
N LYS A 96 64.18 14.98 5.12
CA LYS A 96 64.00 16.18 5.96
C LYS A 96 62.87 16.06 6.99
N LYS A 97 61.74 15.46 6.59
CA LYS A 97 60.60 15.20 7.48
C LYS A 97 60.92 14.21 8.61
N TRP A 98 61.87 13.28 8.39
CA TRP A 98 62.35 12.39 9.47
C TRP A 98 63.21 13.17 10.45
N ASP A 99 64.15 13.98 9.97
CA ASP A 99 65.00 14.80 10.85
C ASP A 99 64.16 15.78 11.70
N GLU A 100 63.11 16.36 11.12
CA GLU A 100 62.15 17.22 11.84
C GLU A 100 61.35 16.45 12.89
N THR A 101 60.85 15.25 12.57
CA THR A 101 60.10 14.41 13.52
C THR A 101 60.97 13.86 14.64
N GLU A 102 62.20 13.42 14.33
CA GLU A 102 63.18 12.95 15.31
C GLU A 102 63.57 14.08 16.28
N ASN A 103 63.86 15.28 15.78
CA ASN A 103 64.20 16.42 16.62
C ASN A 103 63.04 16.86 17.52
N ARG A 104 61.79 16.81 17.04
CA ARG A 104 60.59 17.15 17.83
C ARG A 104 60.28 16.11 18.90
N LEU A 105 60.43 14.82 18.58
CA LEU A 105 60.27 13.71 19.53
C LEU A 105 61.33 13.74 20.64
N LEU A 106 62.59 14.05 20.30
CA LEU A 106 63.69 14.16 21.28
C LEU A 106 63.57 15.38 22.20
N ARG A 107 62.91 16.46 21.74
CA ARG A 107 62.64 17.67 22.53
C ARG A 107 61.40 17.58 23.44
N ARG A 108 60.65 16.46 23.40
CA ARG A 108 59.37 16.25 24.11
C ARG A 108 58.35 17.37 23.83
N GLU A 109 58.32 17.89 22.61
CA GLU A 109 57.31 18.86 22.21
C GLU A 109 56.02 18.12 21.81
N LEU A 110 54.89 18.47 22.44
CA LEU A 110 53.57 17.90 22.14
C LEU A 110 53.25 18.09 20.64
N PHE A 111 52.80 17.02 19.97
CA PHE A 111 52.26 17.07 18.61
C PHE A 111 50.91 17.81 18.59
N ILE A 112 50.93 19.13 18.73
CA ILE A 112 49.79 19.95 18.33
C ILE A 112 49.95 20.17 16.82
N SER A 113 49.30 19.31 16.04
CA SER A 113 49.06 19.58 14.62
C SER A 113 47.94 20.62 14.56
N ASP A 114 48.15 21.69 13.78
CA ASP A 114 47.21 22.78 13.45
C ASP A 114 45.93 22.31 12.71
N SER A 115 45.47 21.09 12.95
CA SER A 115 44.25 20.50 12.37
C SER A 115 43.21 20.10 13.41
N LEU A 116 43.31 20.61 14.64
CA LEU A 116 42.33 20.40 15.71
C LEU A 116 41.55 21.68 16.05
N SER A 117 41.01 22.34 15.03
CA SER A 117 39.82 23.16 15.21
C SER A 117 38.57 22.30 15.00
N VAL A 118 38.06 21.77 16.12
CA VAL A 118 36.64 21.45 16.33
C VAL A 118 36.08 20.30 15.48
N GLN A 119 36.28 19.07 15.96
CA GLN A 119 35.29 18.01 15.78
C GLN A 119 34.00 18.42 16.52
N LYS A 120 33.15 19.18 15.83
CA LYS A 120 31.71 19.17 16.11
C LYS A 120 31.22 17.81 15.64
N TYR A 121 30.65 17.05 16.58
CA TYR A 121 29.80 15.92 16.28
C TYR A 121 28.62 16.42 15.44
N THR A 122 28.75 16.35 14.12
CA THR A 122 27.64 16.44 13.19
C THR A 122 27.78 15.26 12.24
N GLN A 123 26.77 14.40 12.23
CA GLN A 123 26.65 13.22 11.40
C GLN A 123 26.91 13.57 9.93
N CYS A 124 27.98 13.01 9.35
CA CYS A 124 28.09 12.86 7.90
C CYS A 124 27.38 11.54 7.50
N PRO A 125 26.59 11.51 6.41
CA PRO A 125 26.06 10.26 5.87
C PRO A 125 27.20 9.37 5.38
N PRO A 126 27.01 8.04 5.28
CA PRO A 126 28.05 7.15 4.80
C PRO A 126 28.34 7.45 3.32
N ASP A 127 29.59 7.80 3.02
CA ASP A 127 30.08 7.87 1.64
C ASP A 127 29.87 6.50 0.98
N VAL A 128 28.90 6.47 0.07
CA VAL A 128 28.71 5.40 -0.89
C VAL A 128 30.01 5.30 -1.69
N ILE A 129 30.58 4.09 -1.73
CA ILE A 129 31.70 3.75 -2.60
C ILE A 129 31.20 3.92 -4.04
N SER A 130 31.47 5.09 -4.64
CA SER A 130 31.29 5.31 -6.06
C SER A 130 32.49 4.70 -6.79
N ASP A 131 32.23 3.62 -7.50
CA ASP A 131 33.15 2.97 -8.43
C ASP A 131 33.33 3.86 -9.66
N PRO A 132 34.56 4.29 -10.05
CA PRO A 132 34.75 5.09 -11.24
C PRO A 132 34.89 4.16 -12.46
N LEU A 133 33.76 3.85 -13.09
CA LEU A 133 33.75 3.48 -14.50
C LEU A 133 33.50 4.75 -15.31
N ASP A 134 34.61 5.35 -15.75
CA ASP A 134 34.67 6.43 -16.72
C ASP A 134 34.06 5.97 -18.05
N ASP A 135 32.91 6.53 -18.41
CA ASP A 135 32.47 6.63 -19.80
C ASP A 135 31.50 7.82 -19.93
N PHE A 136 32.03 9.04 -20.11
CA PHE A 136 31.45 10.07 -20.97
C PHE A 136 32.39 11.28 -21.11
N GLU A 137 32.80 11.57 -22.35
CA GLU A 137 33.40 12.84 -22.72
C GLU A 137 32.43 13.99 -22.44
N GLY A 138 32.85 14.92 -21.58
CA GLY A 138 32.15 16.17 -21.30
C GLY A 138 33.11 17.18 -20.68
N VAL A 139 33.28 18.32 -21.35
CA VAL A 139 34.20 19.42 -21.01
C VAL A 139 34.02 19.87 -19.54
N PRO A 140 35.10 20.10 -18.77
CA PRO A 140 34.98 20.53 -17.38
C PRO A 140 34.61 22.01 -17.32
N SER A 141 33.38 22.31 -16.89
CA SER A 141 33.02 23.66 -16.45
C SER A 141 33.54 23.92 -15.04
N GLU A 142 34.06 25.12 -14.88
CA GLU A 142 34.78 25.68 -13.74
C GLU A 142 34.11 25.44 -12.38
N GLU A 143 34.94 25.11 -11.39
CA GLU A 143 34.60 25.02 -9.98
C GLU A 143 34.06 26.36 -9.47
N ALA A 144 32.74 26.44 -9.29
CA ALA A 144 32.08 27.54 -8.60
C ALA A 144 31.45 27.03 -7.29
N ASP A 145 32.16 27.31 -6.20
CA ASP A 145 31.71 27.66 -4.85
C ASP A 145 30.41 26.97 -4.34
N GLU A 146 30.57 25.89 -3.56
CA GLU A 146 29.47 25.06 -3.03
C GLU A 146 28.64 25.73 -1.92
N THR A 147 28.98 26.94 -1.46
CA THR A 147 28.31 27.59 -0.33
C THR A 147 27.06 28.43 -0.67
N GLN A 148 26.61 28.47 -1.94
CA GLN A 148 25.39 29.20 -2.35
C GLN A 148 24.43 28.44 -3.27
N ARG A 149 24.33 27.10 -3.16
CA ARG A 149 23.18 26.39 -3.75
C ARG A 149 21.98 26.48 -2.83
N GLN A 150 21.22 27.57 -2.95
CA GLN A 150 19.78 27.44 -2.66
C GLN A 150 19.26 26.27 -3.51
N PRO A 151 18.48 25.33 -2.96
CA PRO A 151 17.91 24.26 -3.75
C PRO A 151 17.10 24.92 -4.86
N ARG A 152 17.55 24.80 -6.12
CA ARG A 152 16.77 25.26 -7.26
C ARG A 152 15.47 24.47 -7.23
N SER A 153 14.43 25.03 -6.61
CA SER A 153 13.11 24.41 -6.55
C SER A 153 12.65 24.28 -7.99
N HIS A 154 12.47 23.05 -8.45
CA HIS A 154 11.88 22.83 -9.75
C HIS A 154 10.47 23.40 -9.73
N GLN A 155 10.21 24.39 -10.58
CA GLN A 155 8.88 24.94 -10.73
C GLN A 155 8.01 23.93 -11.46
N VAL A 156 6.89 23.58 -10.84
CA VAL A 156 5.91 22.65 -11.38
C VAL A 156 5.32 23.22 -12.68
N ASN A 157 5.34 22.45 -13.76
CA ASN A 157 4.69 22.85 -15.01
C ASN A 157 3.19 22.52 -15.00
N ASP A 158 2.38 23.50 -14.61
CA ASP A 158 0.91 23.42 -14.57
C ASP A 158 0.28 22.96 -15.90
N VAL A 159 0.83 23.36 -17.05
CA VAL A 159 0.25 23.02 -18.37
C VAL A 159 0.36 21.52 -18.64
N ARG A 160 1.52 20.94 -18.35
CA ARG A 160 1.77 19.50 -18.56
C ARG A 160 0.92 18.66 -17.63
N LEU A 161 0.82 19.05 -16.36
CA LEU A 161 -0.01 18.33 -15.39
C LEU A 161 -1.50 18.35 -15.77
N ARG A 162 -2.01 19.50 -16.23
CA ARG A 162 -3.39 19.59 -16.74
C ARG A 162 -3.62 18.68 -17.93
N SER A 163 -2.70 18.68 -18.91
CA SER A 163 -2.81 17.82 -20.09
C SER A 163 -2.78 16.33 -19.73
N ALA A 164 -1.97 15.94 -18.73
CA ALA A 164 -1.84 14.57 -18.29
C ALA A 164 -3.03 14.09 -17.43
N GLY A 165 -3.66 15.01 -16.68
CA GLY A 165 -4.83 14.72 -15.85
C GLY A 165 -6.16 14.65 -16.62
N GLU A 166 -6.19 15.00 -17.91
CA GLU A 166 -7.41 15.06 -18.72
C GLU A 166 -8.05 13.66 -18.93
N ALA A 167 -9.28 13.51 -18.44
CA ALA A 167 -9.99 12.23 -18.37
C ALA A 167 -11.14 12.07 -19.40
N SER A 168 -11.42 13.10 -20.20
CA SER A 168 -12.64 13.20 -21.03
C SER A 168 -12.72 12.24 -22.24
N GLN A 169 -11.62 11.62 -22.68
CA GLN A 169 -11.58 10.79 -23.89
C GLN A 169 -11.18 9.33 -23.62
N ARG A 170 -11.59 8.76 -22.48
CA ARG A 170 -11.22 7.39 -22.09
C ARG A 170 -12.44 6.48 -22.06
N SER A 171 -12.49 5.48 -22.93
CA SER A 171 -13.65 4.60 -23.08
C SER A 171 -13.34 3.14 -22.73
N THR A 172 -12.12 2.66 -22.96
CA THR A 172 -11.71 1.27 -22.70
C THR A 172 -10.93 1.12 -21.39
N ARG A 173 -10.79 -0.13 -20.89
CA ARG A 173 -10.00 -0.43 -19.68
C ARG A 173 -8.53 -0.09 -19.89
N GLU A 174 -8.02 -0.34 -21.09
CA GLU A 174 -6.66 -0.06 -21.51
C GLU A 174 -6.39 1.45 -21.56
N ASP A 175 -7.34 2.24 -22.07
CA ASP A 175 -7.23 3.71 -22.08
C ASP A 175 -7.10 4.29 -20.67
N TRP A 176 -7.88 3.76 -19.72
CA TRP A 176 -7.81 4.17 -18.31
C TRP A 176 -6.48 3.78 -17.66
N ALA A 177 -5.98 2.57 -17.94
CA ALA A 177 -4.69 2.12 -17.44
C ALA A 177 -3.53 2.98 -17.99
N GLU A 178 -3.60 3.36 -19.26
CA GLU A 178 -2.63 4.25 -19.88
C GLU A 178 -2.72 5.69 -19.37
N TRP A 179 -3.94 6.22 -19.19
CA TRP A 179 -4.16 7.51 -18.55
C TRP A 179 -3.52 7.56 -17.16
N MET A 180 -3.79 6.56 -16.32
CA MET A 180 -3.24 6.49 -14.97
C MET A 180 -1.70 6.41 -14.98
N ARG A 181 -1.13 5.63 -15.90
CA ARG A 181 0.33 5.52 -16.09
C ARG A 181 0.94 6.85 -16.50
N HIS A 182 0.37 7.50 -17.52
CA HIS A 182 0.86 8.79 -18.01
C HIS A 182 0.74 9.88 -16.95
N PHE A 183 -0.36 9.93 -16.22
CA PHE A 183 -0.58 10.90 -15.16
C PHE A 183 0.42 10.73 -14.01
N SER A 184 0.64 9.50 -13.57
CA SER A 184 1.64 9.18 -12.53
C SER A 184 3.06 9.60 -12.94
N ILE A 185 3.47 9.31 -14.17
CA ILE A 185 4.80 9.69 -14.67
C ILE A 185 4.92 11.21 -14.79
N ALA A 186 3.88 11.90 -15.26
CA ALA A 186 3.88 13.36 -15.36
C ALA A 186 4.04 14.02 -13.98
N LEU A 187 3.31 13.52 -12.97
CA LEU A 187 3.45 13.99 -11.58
C LEU A 187 4.87 13.79 -11.04
N LEU A 188 5.48 12.62 -11.28
CA LEU A 188 6.85 12.37 -10.83
C LEU A 188 7.86 13.27 -11.54
N LYS A 189 7.71 13.52 -12.85
CA LYS A 189 8.63 14.38 -13.61
C LYS A 189 8.58 15.84 -13.19
N GLU A 190 7.37 16.35 -12.95
CA GLU A 190 7.14 17.75 -12.62
C GLU A 190 7.19 18.00 -11.10
N SER A 191 7.41 16.98 -10.27
CA SER A 191 7.49 17.11 -8.82
C SER A 191 8.63 18.05 -8.38
N PRO A 192 8.40 18.93 -7.39
CA PRO A 192 9.47 19.76 -6.85
C PRO A 192 10.53 18.94 -6.09
N SER A 193 10.20 17.73 -5.64
CA SER A 193 11.11 16.85 -4.91
C SER A 193 12.09 16.15 -5.85
N PRO A 194 13.42 16.30 -5.67
CA PRO A 194 14.42 15.61 -6.47
C PRO A 194 14.29 14.07 -6.41
N ALA A 195 13.93 13.53 -5.24
CA ALA A 195 13.79 12.09 -5.04
C ALA A 195 12.63 11.49 -5.86
N LEU A 196 11.49 12.20 -5.95
CA LEU A 196 10.36 11.76 -6.77
C LEU A 196 10.68 11.88 -8.27
N ARG A 197 11.41 12.92 -8.67
CA ARG A 197 11.87 13.09 -10.06
C ARG A 197 12.82 11.99 -10.52
N THR A 198 13.74 11.54 -9.67
CA THR A 198 14.63 10.41 -10.01
C THR A 198 13.85 9.12 -10.25
N CYS A 199 12.73 8.92 -9.54
CA CYS A 199 11.85 7.76 -9.72
C CYS A 199 11.04 7.80 -11.03
N ALA A 200 10.98 8.93 -11.75
CA ALA A 200 10.21 9.03 -12.98
C ALA A 200 10.68 8.07 -14.08
N ARG A 201 12.01 7.87 -14.22
CA ARG A 201 12.56 6.89 -15.18
C ARG A 201 12.24 5.45 -14.76
N LEU A 202 12.27 5.17 -13.46
CA LEU A 202 11.91 3.87 -12.93
C LEU A 202 10.41 3.56 -13.14
N ALA A 203 9.54 4.54 -12.91
CA ALA A 203 8.11 4.42 -13.16
C ALA A 203 7.75 4.22 -14.63
N GLN A 204 8.60 4.67 -15.57
CA GLN A 204 8.44 4.38 -17.00
C GLN A 204 8.72 2.90 -17.33
N LEU A 205 9.69 2.28 -16.66
CA LEU A 205 10.05 0.88 -16.84
C LEU A 205 9.12 -0.07 -16.06
N GLN A 206 8.73 0.35 -14.86
CA GLN A 206 7.95 -0.44 -13.91
C GLN A 206 6.70 0.36 -13.46
N PRO A 207 5.51 0.11 -14.05
CA PRO A 207 4.29 0.88 -13.74
C PRO A 207 3.82 0.79 -12.28
N SER A 208 4.19 -0.26 -11.53
CA SER A 208 3.82 -0.39 -10.12
C SER A 208 4.42 0.72 -9.26
N VAL A 209 5.66 1.13 -9.55
CA VAL A 209 6.33 2.24 -8.84
C VAL A 209 5.58 3.55 -9.04
N GLY A 210 5.05 3.78 -10.26
CA GLY A 210 4.23 4.95 -10.55
C GLY A 210 2.95 4.98 -9.72
N ARG A 211 2.31 3.83 -9.50
CA ARG A 211 1.08 3.72 -8.68
C ARG A 211 1.35 3.95 -7.20
N GLU A 212 2.43 3.40 -6.65
CA GLU A 212 2.79 3.57 -5.24
C GLU A 212 3.17 5.01 -4.91
N LEU A 213 3.92 5.66 -5.79
CA LEU A 213 4.35 7.05 -5.60
C LEU A 213 3.30 8.07 -6.07
N PHE A 214 2.14 7.63 -6.56
CA PHE A 214 1.13 8.52 -7.14
C PHE A 214 0.64 9.57 -6.14
N ALA A 215 0.25 9.16 -4.92
CA ALA A 215 -0.28 10.07 -3.92
C ALA A 215 0.76 11.10 -3.45
N ALA A 216 1.99 10.65 -3.20
CA ALA A 216 3.12 11.52 -2.84
C ALA A 216 3.49 12.49 -3.98
N GLY A 217 3.52 11.99 -5.22
CA GLY A 217 3.73 12.80 -6.42
C GLY A 217 2.66 13.87 -6.57
N PHE A 218 1.39 13.49 -6.44
CA PHE A 218 0.25 14.38 -6.51
C PHE A 218 0.34 15.47 -5.43
N ALA A 219 0.49 15.12 -4.16
CA ALA A 219 0.55 16.09 -3.07
C ALA A 219 1.72 17.08 -3.22
N SER A 220 2.88 16.60 -3.69
CA SER A 220 4.05 17.44 -3.93
C SER A 220 3.80 18.49 -5.03
N CYS A 221 3.12 18.10 -6.11
CA CYS A 221 2.77 19.01 -7.19
C CYS A 221 1.63 19.95 -6.76
N TRP A 222 0.59 19.41 -6.13
CA TRP A 222 -0.62 20.13 -5.72
C TRP A 222 -0.30 21.38 -4.89
N ALA A 223 0.66 21.29 -3.97
CA ALA A 223 1.08 22.41 -3.12
C ALA A 223 1.69 23.60 -3.87
N GLN A 224 2.19 23.41 -5.09
CA GLN A 224 2.81 24.48 -5.90
C GLN A 224 1.99 24.87 -7.13
N MET A 225 0.85 24.19 -7.37
CA MET A 225 -0.01 24.49 -8.51
C MET A 225 -0.83 25.76 -8.29
N THR A 226 -1.16 26.44 -9.39
CA THR A 226 -2.10 27.56 -9.39
C THR A 226 -3.53 27.11 -9.09
N GLU A 227 -4.33 27.93 -8.41
CA GLU A 227 -5.74 27.63 -8.05
C GLU A 227 -6.57 27.24 -9.28
N SER A 228 -6.40 27.93 -10.42
CA SER A 228 -7.09 27.59 -11.67
C SER A 228 -6.75 26.20 -12.20
N SER A 229 -5.50 25.76 -12.01
CA SER A 229 -5.03 24.44 -12.42
C SER A 229 -5.51 23.36 -11.46
N GLN A 230 -5.55 23.66 -10.16
CA GLN A 230 -6.14 22.78 -9.13
C GLN A 230 -7.62 22.52 -9.40
N GLU A 231 -8.40 23.57 -9.69
CA GLU A 231 -9.83 23.42 -10.02
C GLU A 231 -10.04 22.57 -11.28
N GLN A 232 -9.23 22.79 -12.32
CA GLN A 232 -9.32 22.01 -13.54
C GLN A 232 -9.01 20.53 -13.27
N LEU A 233 -7.96 20.24 -12.50
CA LEU A 233 -7.60 18.87 -12.15
C LEU A 233 -8.70 18.19 -11.33
N VAL A 234 -9.33 18.91 -10.40
CA VAL A 234 -10.49 18.41 -9.64
C VAL A 234 -11.68 18.14 -10.56
N ARG A 235 -11.93 18.98 -11.57
CA ARG A 235 -12.96 18.69 -12.58
C ARG A 235 -12.62 17.41 -13.35
N SER A 236 -11.36 17.23 -13.75
CA SER A 236 -10.91 16.00 -14.42
C SER A 236 -11.11 14.76 -13.55
N LEU A 237 -10.77 14.84 -12.26
CA LEU A 237 -11.00 13.76 -11.30
C LEU A 237 -12.50 13.46 -11.12
N LYS A 238 -13.35 14.48 -11.03
CA LYS A 238 -14.82 14.31 -10.97
C LYS A 238 -15.36 13.62 -12.23
N THR A 239 -14.85 13.97 -13.41
CA THR A 239 -15.19 13.28 -14.67
C THR A 239 -14.74 11.81 -14.64
N ALA A 240 -13.56 11.51 -14.12
CA ALA A 240 -13.08 10.14 -13.96
C ALA A 240 -13.98 9.33 -13.00
N PHE A 241 -14.35 9.92 -11.87
CA PHE A 241 -15.25 9.31 -10.88
C PHE A 241 -16.68 9.06 -11.39
N SER A 242 -17.15 9.85 -12.35
CA SER A 242 -18.48 9.65 -12.97
C SER A 242 -18.49 8.67 -14.14
N SER A 243 -17.32 8.23 -14.62
CA SER A 243 -17.22 7.29 -15.73
C SER A 243 -17.68 5.88 -15.31
N GLN A 244 -18.50 5.23 -16.14
CA GLN A 244 -18.97 3.86 -15.89
C GLN A 244 -17.94 2.79 -16.24
N ASN A 245 -16.96 3.14 -17.10
CA ASN A 245 -15.97 2.19 -17.64
C ASN A 245 -14.64 2.22 -16.86
N ILE A 246 -14.58 2.94 -15.74
CA ILE A 246 -13.35 3.04 -14.95
C ILE A 246 -13.06 1.70 -14.25
N PRO A 247 -11.85 1.14 -14.41
CA PRO A 247 -11.45 -0.07 -13.71
C PRO A 247 -11.40 0.14 -12.18
N PRO A 248 -11.81 -0.87 -11.38
CA PRO A 248 -11.86 -0.75 -9.92
C PRO A 248 -10.49 -0.48 -9.30
N GLU A 249 -9.40 -0.93 -9.92
CA GLU A 249 -8.04 -0.70 -9.41
C GLU A 249 -7.62 0.78 -9.50
N ILE A 250 -8.07 1.46 -10.55
CA ILE A 250 -7.81 2.89 -10.74
C ILE A 250 -8.69 3.69 -9.79
N LEU A 251 -9.96 3.31 -9.66
CA LEU A 251 -10.86 3.94 -8.71
C LEU A 251 -10.33 3.81 -7.27
N ALA A 252 -9.82 2.65 -6.88
CA ALA A 252 -9.14 2.44 -5.60
C ALA A 252 -7.91 3.35 -5.43
N THR A 253 -7.10 3.52 -6.47
CA THR A 253 -5.93 4.41 -6.43
C THR A 253 -6.33 5.87 -6.24
N LEU A 254 -7.40 6.33 -6.90
CA LEU A 254 -7.93 7.68 -6.73
C LEU A 254 -8.58 7.88 -5.35
N LEU A 255 -9.23 6.86 -4.79
CA LEU A 255 -9.74 6.89 -3.41
C LEU A 255 -8.60 6.91 -2.38
N ASN A 256 -7.49 6.20 -2.61
CA ASN A 256 -6.27 6.31 -1.80
C ASN A 256 -5.68 7.72 -1.86
N LEU A 257 -5.72 8.37 -3.02
CA LEU A 257 -5.29 9.76 -3.15
C LEU A 257 -6.16 10.69 -2.29
N ALA A 258 -7.49 10.56 -2.34
CA ALA A 258 -8.39 11.39 -1.55
C ALA A 258 -8.10 11.28 -0.04
N GLU A 259 -7.96 10.05 0.47
CA GLU A 259 -7.57 9.78 1.86
C GLU A 259 -6.19 10.38 2.20
N PHE A 260 -5.20 10.20 1.32
CA PHE A 260 -3.86 10.76 1.53
C PHE A 260 -3.89 12.29 1.67
N MET A 261 -4.72 12.96 0.86
CA MET A 261 -4.87 14.42 0.90
C MET A 261 -5.62 14.90 2.15
N GLU A 262 -6.53 14.10 2.72
CA GLU A 262 -7.15 14.38 4.02
C GLU A 262 -6.12 14.33 5.15
N HIS A 263 -5.22 13.34 5.12
CA HIS A 263 -4.12 13.24 6.09
C HIS A 263 -3.09 14.38 5.99
N ASP A 264 -2.89 14.97 4.81
CA ASP A 264 -2.00 16.14 4.60
C ASP A 264 -2.67 17.48 4.98
N GLU A 265 -3.84 17.45 5.64
CA GLU A 265 -4.65 18.63 5.99
C GLU A 265 -5.05 19.52 4.79
N LYS A 266 -5.01 18.97 3.57
CA LYS A 266 -5.38 19.64 2.32
C LYS A 266 -6.42 18.83 1.55
N PRO A 267 -7.63 18.63 2.11
CA PRO A 267 -8.65 17.81 1.49
C PRO A 267 -9.01 18.35 0.10
N LEU A 268 -9.16 17.44 -0.87
CA LEU A 268 -9.59 17.81 -2.22
C LEU A 268 -11.04 18.34 -2.16
N PRO A 269 -11.39 19.40 -2.92
CA PRO A 269 -12.74 19.96 -2.96
C PRO A 269 -13.72 19.07 -3.77
N ILE A 270 -13.96 17.88 -3.25
CA ILE A 270 -14.82 16.82 -3.79
C ILE A 270 -15.91 16.51 -2.75
N ASP A 271 -17.13 16.28 -3.21
CA ASP A 271 -18.26 15.97 -2.33
C ASP A 271 -18.01 14.64 -1.60
N THR A 272 -18.03 14.65 -0.27
CA THR A 272 -17.84 13.46 0.57
C THR A 272 -18.87 12.37 0.26
N ARG A 273 -20.08 12.75 -0.16
CA ARG A 273 -21.13 11.81 -0.58
C ARG A 273 -20.75 11.02 -1.82
N LEU A 274 -20.09 11.69 -2.78
CA LEU A 274 -19.60 11.04 -3.99
C LEU A 274 -18.48 10.05 -3.65
N LEU A 275 -17.53 10.46 -2.80
CA LEU A 275 -16.44 9.58 -2.34
C LEU A 275 -16.97 8.36 -1.57
N GLY A 276 -17.95 8.55 -0.68
CA GLY A 276 -18.61 7.46 0.05
C GLY A 276 -19.31 6.46 -0.89
N ALA A 277 -20.09 6.94 -1.85
CA ALA A 277 -20.77 6.09 -2.82
C ALA A 277 -19.80 5.30 -3.73
N LEU A 278 -18.67 5.91 -4.09
CA LEU A 278 -17.62 5.24 -4.88
C LEU A 278 -16.85 4.21 -4.06
N ALA A 279 -16.54 4.52 -2.80
CA ALA A 279 -15.90 3.58 -1.89
C ALA A 279 -16.77 2.35 -1.65
N GLU A 280 -18.10 2.54 -1.51
CA GLU A 280 -19.07 1.45 -1.40
C GLU A 280 -19.09 0.58 -2.67
N LYS A 281 -19.11 1.19 -3.87
CA LYS A 281 -19.02 0.47 -5.15
C LYS A 281 -17.72 -0.35 -5.29
N CYS A 282 -16.61 0.16 -4.77
CA CYS A 282 -15.33 -0.54 -4.74
C CYS A 282 -15.21 -1.59 -3.64
N ARG A 283 -16.25 -1.82 -2.82
CA ARG A 283 -16.19 -2.67 -1.62
C ARG A 283 -15.11 -2.24 -0.62
N ALA A 284 -14.67 -0.97 -0.67
CA ALA A 284 -13.76 -0.38 0.29
C ALA A 284 -14.56 0.13 1.50
N TYR A 285 -15.20 -0.80 2.22
CA TYR A 285 -16.20 -0.49 3.25
C TYR A 285 -15.66 0.37 4.40
N ALA A 286 -14.39 0.22 4.79
CA ALA A 286 -13.78 1.05 5.81
C ALA A 286 -13.72 2.53 5.42
N LYS A 287 -13.40 2.82 4.14
CA LYS A 287 -13.40 4.19 3.61
C LYS A 287 -14.81 4.73 3.43
N ALA A 288 -15.71 3.87 2.95
CA ALA A 288 -17.12 4.21 2.82
C ALA A 288 -17.72 4.60 4.18
N LEU A 289 -17.34 3.88 5.26
CA LEU A 289 -17.76 4.17 6.62
C LEU A 289 -17.32 5.58 7.03
N HIS A 290 -16.03 5.91 6.90
CA HIS A 290 -15.49 7.24 7.23
C HIS A 290 -16.27 8.38 6.55
N TYR A 291 -16.43 8.32 5.22
CA TYR A 291 -17.17 9.35 4.48
C TYR A 291 -18.65 9.44 4.90
N LYS A 292 -19.26 8.30 5.25
CA LYS A 292 -20.65 8.26 5.71
C LYS A 292 -20.83 8.74 7.14
N GLU A 293 -19.85 8.53 8.01
CA GLU A 293 -19.83 9.09 9.36
C GLU A 293 -19.68 10.62 9.32
N MET A 294 -18.84 11.15 8.42
CA MET A 294 -18.77 12.60 8.17
C MET A 294 -20.11 13.17 7.67
N GLU A 295 -20.79 12.47 6.75
CA GLU A 295 -22.14 12.85 6.30
C GLU A 295 -23.15 12.81 7.46
N PHE A 296 -23.07 11.80 8.32
CA PHE A 296 -23.95 11.64 9.48
C PHE A 296 -23.74 12.74 10.53
N GLU A 297 -22.51 13.14 10.79
CA GLU A 297 -22.18 14.26 11.68
C GLU A 297 -22.73 15.59 11.11
N ALA A 298 -22.62 15.79 9.80
CA ALA A 298 -23.19 16.96 9.12
C ALA A 298 -24.73 17.01 9.24
N VAL A 299 -25.40 15.86 9.18
CA VAL A 299 -26.85 15.74 9.41
C VAL A 299 -27.22 15.98 10.88
N CYS A 300 -26.49 15.38 11.83
CA CYS A 300 -26.73 15.57 13.27
C CYS A 300 -26.55 17.03 13.69
N SER A 301 -25.57 17.73 13.11
CA SER A 301 -25.33 19.15 13.36
C SER A 301 -26.32 20.10 12.65
N LYS A 302 -27.33 19.58 11.94
CA LYS A 302 -28.33 20.32 11.14
C LYS A 302 -27.72 21.25 10.08
N LYS A 303 -26.45 21.07 9.73
CA LYS A 303 -25.74 21.86 8.72
C LYS A 303 -26.16 21.47 7.29
N MET A 304 -26.82 20.33 7.14
CA MET A 304 -27.11 19.71 5.85
C MET A 304 -28.53 19.16 5.77
N GLY A 305 -29.25 19.45 4.68
CA GLY A 305 -30.63 19.00 4.43
C GLY A 305 -30.77 17.57 3.88
N ALA A 306 -29.87 16.65 4.26
CA ALA A 306 -29.96 15.26 3.85
C ALA A 306 -30.96 14.49 4.74
N ASN A 307 -31.65 13.50 4.17
CA ASN A 307 -32.61 12.70 4.91
C ASN A 307 -31.85 11.78 5.92
N PRO A 308 -32.04 11.94 7.24
CA PRO A 308 -31.32 11.15 8.24
C PRO A 308 -31.57 9.65 8.08
N VAL A 309 -32.75 9.25 7.61
CA VAL A 309 -33.13 7.84 7.44
C VAL A 309 -32.22 7.13 6.43
N THR A 310 -31.88 7.80 5.31
CA THR A 310 -31.07 7.18 4.26
C THR A 310 -29.61 7.04 4.67
N VAL A 311 -29.09 8.01 5.43
CA VAL A 311 -27.71 7.96 5.95
C VAL A 311 -27.57 6.85 6.98
N VAL A 312 -28.50 6.75 7.93
CA VAL A 312 -28.54 5.68 8.93
C VAL A 312 -28.68 4.31 8.28
N GLU A 313 -29.55 4.16 7.28
CA GLU A 313 -29.70 2.89 6.56
C GLU A 313 -28.42 2.47 5.84
N SER A 314 -27.70 3.42 5.24
CA SER A 314 -26.41 3.17 4.59
C SER A 314 -25.32 2.82 5.61
N LEU A 315 -25.27 3.51 6.76
CA LEU A 315 -24.33 3.23 7.83
C LEU A 315 -24.52 1.85 8.44
N ILE A 316 -25.78 1.45 8.69
CA ILE A 316 -26.09 0.10 9.16
C ILE A 316 -25.62 -0.93 8.13
N HIS A 317 -25.89 -0.70 6.85
CA HIS A 317 -25.45 -1.59 5.77
C HIS A 317 -23.92 -1.74 5.75
N ILE A 318 -23.16 -0.64 5.78
CA ILE A 318 -21.69 -0.66 5.74
C ILE A 318 -21.11 -1.36 6.97
N ASN A 319 -21.65 -1.09 8.17
CA ASN A 319 -21.19 -1.76 9.40
C ASN A 319 -21.43 -3.27 9.36
N ASN A 320 -22.55 -3.73 8.80
CA ASN A 320 -22.79 -5.16 8.62
C ASN A 320 -21.82 -5.79 7.62
N GLN A 321 -21.46 -5.09 6.53
CA GLN A 321 -20.43 -5.55 5.59
C GLN A 321 -19.03 -5.62 6.23
N LEU A 322 -18.75 -4.76 7.23
CA LEU A 322 -17.54 -4.80 8.05
C LEU A 322 -17.62 -5.81 9.21
N HIS A 323 -18.72 -6.55 9.33
CA HIS A 323 -19.02 -7.46 10.44
C HIS A 323 -19.05 -6.78 11.84
N GLN A 324 -19.27 -5.47 11.89
CA GLN A 324 -19.39 -4.67 13.11
C GLN A 324 -20.85 -4.52 13.54
N HIS A 325 -21.47 -5.64 13.91
CA HIS A 325 -22.90 -5.68 14.26
C HIS A 325 -23.24 -4.85 15.49
N GLU A 326 -22.36 -4.81 16.50
CA GLU A 326 -22.56 -4.01 17.71
C GLU A 326 -22.61 -2.51 17.41
N ALA A 327 -21.73 -2.02 16.52
CA ALA A 327 -21.72 -0.63 16.07
C ALA A 327 -23.01 -0.28 15.32
N ALA A 328 -23.47 -1.18 14.44
CA ALA A 328 -24.73 -1.00 13.72
C ALA A 328 -25.95 -0.92 14.68
N ILE A 329 -25.96 -1.71 15.76
CA ILE A 329 -26.97 -1.64 16.81
C ILE A 329 -26.89 -0.31 17.58
N GLY A 330 -25.67 0.16 17.87
CA GLY A 330 -25.44 1.45 18.51
C GLY A 330 -26.01 2.61 17.69
N ILE A 331 -25.74 2.61 16.37
CA ILE A 331 -26.26 3.62 15.42
C ILE A 331 -27.78 3.61 15.39
N LEU A 332 -28.41 2.42 15.35
CA LEU A 332 -29.87 2.30 15.40
C LEU A 332 -30.43 2.88 16.71
N THR A 333 -29.85 2.51 17.84
CA THR A 333 -30.30 2.95 19.17
C THR A 333 -30.18 4.47 19.31
N TYR A 334 -29.06 5.04 18.87
CA TYR A 334 -28.85 6.48 18.83
C TYR A 334 -29.88 7.19 17.95
N SER A 335 -30.16 6.64 16.76
CA SER A 335 -31.12 7.20 15.81
C SER A 335 -32.56 7.19 16.33
N GLN A 336 -32.94 6.18 17.11
CA GLN A 336 -34.25 6.12 17.79
C GLN A 336 -34.39 7.21 18.85
N GLN A 337 -33.34 7.47 19.61
CA GLN A 337 -33.36 8.43 20.72
C GLN A 337 -33.28 9.89 20.25
N HIS A 338 -32.49 10.16 19.21
CA HIS A 338 -32.12 11.53 18.85
C HIS A 338 -32.70 12.04 17.52
N LEU A 339 -33.07 11.16 16.58
CA LEU A 339 -33.49 11.54 15.23
C LEU A 339 -34.97 11.26 14.92
N GLU A 340 -35.75 10.78 15.91
CA GLU A 340 -37.18 10.41 15.78
C GLU A 340 -37.48 9.60 14.49
N VAL A 341 -36.52 8.77 14.06
CA VAL A 341 -36.65 8.05 12.79
C VAL A 341 -37.65 6.91 12.95
N GLN A 342 -38.64 6.86 12.06
CA GLN A 342 -39.53 5.71 11.95
C GLN A 342 -38.74 4.46 11.57
N LEU A 343 -38.78 3.46 12.44
CA LEU A 343 -38.14 2.16 12.24
C LEU A 343 -38.70 1.48 11.00
N LYS A 344 -37.80 1.11 10.08
CA LYS A 344 -38.10 0.15 9.02
C LYS A 344 -37.82 -1.26 9.53
N GLU A 345 -38.68 -2.22 9.22
CA GLU A 345 -38.53 -3.61 9.66
C GLU A 345 -37.27 -4.27 9.06
N SER A 346 -36.87 -3.82 7.85
CA SER A 346 -35.65 -4.25 7.16
C SER A 346 -34.37 -3.95 7.94
N TRP A 347 -34.41 -3.05 8.93
CA TRP A 347 -33.24 -2.73 9.75
C TRP A 347 -32.94 -3.85 10.75
N TYR A 348 -33.95 -4.41 11.40
CA TYR A 348 -33.76 -5.56 12.28
C TYR A 348 -33.26 -6.78 11.51
N GLU A 349 -33.74 -6.95 10.28
CA GLU A 349 -33.26 -7.99 9.37
C GLU A 349 -31.78 -7.83 9.05
N LYS A 350 -31.38 -6.61 8.63
CA LYS A 350 -29.98 -6.27 8.34
C LYS A 350 -29.08 -6.48 9.59
N LEU A 351 -29.58 -6.23 10.78
CA LEU A 351 -28.84 -6.37 12.05
C LEU A 351 -28.79 -7.80 12.62
N HIS A 352 -29.28 -8.81 11.89
CA HIS A 352 -29.41 -10.19 12.38
C HIS A 352 -30.24 -10.35 13.66
N ARG A 353 -31.12 -9.39 13.98
CA ARG A 353 -32.06 -9.46 15.10
C ARG A 353 -33.37 -10.09 14.63
N TRP A 354 -33.29 -11.35 14.22
CA TRP A 354 -34.36 -12.06 13.51
C TRP A 354 -35.67 -12.14 14.31
N ASP A 355 -35.62 -12.27 15.64
CA ASP A 355 -36.82 -12.27 16.49
C ASP A 355 -37.54 -10.92 16.50
N GLU A 356 -36.80 -9.81 16.46
CA GLU A 356 -37.39 -8.47 16.44
C GLU A 356 -37.91 -8.11 15.07
N ALA A 357 -37.16 -8.49 14.03
CA ALA A 357 -37.58 -8.39 12.65
C ALA A 357 -38.89 -9.16 12.43
N LEU A 358 -38.98 -10.41 12.91
CA LEU A 358 -40.17 -11.23 12.79
C LEU A 358 -41.37 -10.60 13.50
N ARG A 359 -41.20 -10.08 14.71
CA ARG A 359 -42.26 -9.35 15.43
C ARG A 359 -42.73 -8.12 14.67
N ALA A 360 -41.79 -7.31 14.17
CA ALA A 360 -42.09 -6.11 13.42
C ALA A 360 -42.84 -6.42 12.11
N TYR A 361 -42.37 -7.40 11.34
CA TYR A 361 -43.05 -7.83 10.12
C TYR A 361 -44.44 -8.45 10.39
N THR A 362 -44.60 -9.18 11.51
CA THR A 362 -45.90 -9.73 11.91
C THR A 362 -46.90 -8.62 12.25
N MET A 363 -46.45 -7.58 12.97
CA MET A 363 -47.26 -6.39 13.23
C MET A 363 -47.65 -5.69 11.93
N LYS A 364 -46.70 -5.49 11.01
CA LYS A 364 -46.97 -4.86 9.71
C LYS A 364 -48.00 -5.63 8.88
N SER A 365 -47.86 -6.96 8.82
CA SER A 365 -48.80 -7.83 8.11
C SER A 365 -50.20 -7.77 8.72
N SER A 366 -50.32 -7.66 10.05
CA SER A 366 -51.62 -7.51 10.73
C SER A 366 -52.30 -6.15 10.51
N GLN A 367 -51.53 -5.09 10.24
CA GLN A 367 -52.03 -3.74 9.99
C GLN A 367 -52.38 -3.50 8.51
N ALA A 368 -52.00 -4.42 7.62
CA ALA A 368 -52.08 -4.24 6.16
C ALA A 368 -53.39 -4.76 5.53
N SER A 369 -54.55 -4.31 6.01
CA SER A 369 -55.87 -4.76 5.50
C SER A 369 -56.44 -3.93 4.33
N GLY A 370 -55.65 -3.07 3.67
CA GLY A 370 -56.11 -2.18 2.59
C GLY A 370 -55.78 -2.65 1.15
N PRO A 371 -56.58 -2.26 0.13
CA PRO A 371 -56.43 -2.73 -1.26
C PRO A 371 -55.18 -2.22 -2.02
N LEU A 372 -54.54 -1.14 -1.56
CA LEU A 372 -53.27 -0.61 -2.13
C LEU A 372 -52.00 -1.24 -1.51
N GLN A 373 -52.15 -2.16 -0.55
CA GLN A 373 -51.05 -2.72 0.25
C GLN A 373 -50.61 -4.12 -0.20
N HIS A 374 -51.12 -4.66 -1.31
CA HIS A 374 -50.78 -6.01 -1.75
C HIS A 374 -49.27 -6.20 -1.98
N SER A 375 -48.59 -5.21 -2.58
CA SER A 375 -47.13 -5.21 -2.76
C SER A 375 -46.37 -5.03 -1.43
N GLN A 376 -46.85 -4.19 -0.51
CA GLN A 376 -46.22 -4.02 0.81
C GLN A 376 -46.41 -5.24 1.72
N ASN A 377 -47.51 -5.97 1.53
CA ASN A 377 -47.78 -7.22 2.23
C ASN A 377 -46.89 -8.34 1.72
N LEU A 378 -46.56 -8.35 0.43
CA LEU A 378 -45.58 -9.29 -0.14
C LEU A 378 -44.18 -9.07 0.47
N ASP A 379 -43.68 -7.83 0.50
CA ASP A 379 -42.37 -7.52 1.11
C ASP A 379 -42.31 -7.91 2.59
N ALA A 380 -43.40 -7.66 3.33
CA ALA A 380 -43.52 -8.07 4.73
C ALA A 380 -43.50 -9.59 4.88
N THR A 381 -44.22 -10.30 4.00
CA THR A 381 -44.30 -11.76 3.98
C THR A 381 -42.93 -12.38 3.66
N LEU A 382 -42.24 -11.88 2.64
CA LEU A 382 -40.88 -12.30 2.29
C LEU A 382 -39.89 -12.01 3.43
N GLY A 383 -40.03 -10.86 4.11
CA GLY A 383 -39.28 -10.54 5.34
C GLY A 383 -39.50 -11.57 6.45
N ARG A 384 -40.76 -11.96 6.71
CA ARG A 384 -41.10 -13.02 7.68
C ARG A 384 -40.47 -14.36 7.28
N MET A 385 -40.54 -14.73 6.01
CA MET A 385 -39.95 -15.98 5.52
C MET A 385 -38.44 -16.02 5.74
N ARG A 386 -37.72 -14.92 5.45
CA ARG A 386 -36.27 -14.79 5.70
C ARG A 386 -35.94 -14.89 7.19
N CYS A 387 -36.75 -14.26 8.05
CA CYS A 387 -36.58 -14.35 9.50
C CYS A 387 -36.82 -15.77 10.03
N LEU A 388 -37.89 -16.44 9.59
CA LEU A 388 -38.20 -17.81 9.99
C LEU A 388 -37.14 -18.80 9.51
N ALA A 389 -36.63 -18.63 8.29
CA ALA A 389 -35.53 -19.43 7.76
C ALA A 389 -34.25 -19.25 8.59
N SER A 390 -33.92 -18.02 8.96
CA SER A 390 -32.72 -17.71 9.77
C SER A 390 -32.84 -18.17 11.22
N LEU A 391 -34.06 -18.19 11.78
CA LEU A 391 -34.38 -18.74 13.10
C LEU A 391 -34.55 -20.28 13.10
N ALA A 392 -34.42 -20.94 11.94
CA ALA A 392 -34.66 -22.37 11.76
C ALA A 392 -36.05 -22.84 12.22
N ARG A 393 -37.08 -21.98 12.14
CA ARG A 393 -38.48 -22.32 12.44
C ARG A 393 -39.16 -22.90 11.19
N TRP A 394 -38.73 -24.09 10.79
CA TRP A 394 -39.11 -24.72 9.52
C TRP A 394 -40.60 -25.06 9.41
N GLU A 395 -41.24 -25.41 10.53
CA GLU A 395 -42.69 -25.69 10.57
C GLU A 395 -43.50 -24.46 10.21
N ASP A 396 -43.26 -23.35 10.91
CA ASP A 396 -43.92 -22.05 10.68
C ASP A 396 -43.60 -21.49 9.27
N LEU A 397 -42.40 -21.76 8.76
CA LEU A 397 -42.02 -21.37 7.41
C LEU A 397 -42.77 -22.20 6.36
N SER A 398 -42.88 -23.51 6.55
CA SER A 398 -43.57 -24.40 5.62
C SER A 398 -45.07 -24.09 5.54
N THR A 399 -45.72 -23.80 6.67
CA THR A 399 -47.13 -23.37 6.69
C THR A 399 -47.31 -22.04 5.94
N LEU A 400 -46.46 -21.05 6.21
CA LEU A 400 -46.48 -19.75 5.52
C LEU A 400 -46.24 -19.88 4.01
N CYS A 401 -45.28 -20.73 3.60
CA CYS A 401 -45.04 -21.04 2.20
C CYS A 401 -46.30 -21.59 1.54
N ARG A 402 -46.95 -22.59 2.16
CA ARG A 402 -48.13 -23.27 1.60
C ARG A 402 -49.32 -22.33 1.43
N GLU A 403 -49.54 -21.45 2.39
CA GLU A 403 -50.63 -20.45 2.35
C GLU A 403 -50.42 -19.42 1.23
N GLN A 404 -49.20 -18.95 1.04
CA GLN A 404 -48.89 -17.84 0.12
C GLN A 404 -48.55 -18.32 -1.30
N TRP A 405 -48.14 -19.58 -1.48
CA TRP A 405 -47.67 -20.10 -2.77
C TRP A 405 -48.73 -20.06 -3.88
N THR A 406 -49.97 -20.42 -3.56
CA THR A 406 -51.06 -20.48 -4.54
C THR A 406 -51.51 -19.09 -4.99
N GLY A 407 -51.55 -18.13 -4.06
CA GLY A 407 -51.94 -16.74 -4.32
C GLY A 407 -50.83 -15.83 -4.88
N ALA A 408 -49.57 -16.25 -4.84
CA ALA A 408 -48.44 -15.43 -5.28
C ALA A 408 -48.29 -15.34 -6.82
N GLU A 409 -47.96 -14.15 -7.30
CA GLU A 409 -47.58 -13.90 -8.69
C GLU A 409 -46.26 -14.63 -9.06
N PRO A 410 -46.01 -14.96 -10.35
CA PRO A 410 -44.78 -15.63 -10.80
C PRO A 410 -43.45 -15.05 -10.28
N PRO A 411 -43.21 -13.71 -10.26
CA PRO A 411 -41.98 -13.15 -9.69
C PRO A 411 -41.85 -13.38 -8.18
N ALA A 412 -42.96 -13.28 -7.44
CA ALA A 412 -42.98 -13.54 -5.99
C ALA A 412 -42.63 -15.00 -5.68
N ARG A 413 -43.14 -15.95 -6.49
CA ARG A 413 -42.82 -17.37 -6.36
C ARG A 413 -41.33 -17.65 -6.58
N LEU A 414 -40.66 -16.92 -7.47
CA LEU A 414 -39.22 -17.07 -7.70
C LEU A 414 -38.40 -16.67 -6.46
N GLU A 415 -38.76 -15.59 -5.78
CA GLU A 415 -38.08 -15.17 -4.55
C GLU A 415 -38.39 -16.07 -3.36
N MET A 416 -39.61 -16.62 -3.29
CA MET A 416 -40.01 -17.55 -2.23
C MET A 416 -39.38 -18.94 -2.39
N ALA A 417 -39.15 -19.39 -3.63
CA ALA A 417 -38.78 -20.76 -3.95
C ALA A 417 -37.53 -21.30 -3.22
N PRO A 418 -36.42 -20.55 -3.04
CA PRO A 418 -35.25 -21.05 -2.31
C PRO A 418 -35.57 -21.32 -0.83
N MET A 419 -36.30 -20.41 -0.18
CA MET A 419 -36.72 -20.55 1.22
C MET A 419 -37.72 -21.69 1.40
N ALA A 420 -38.66 -21.82 0.47
CA ALA A 420 -39.66 -22.89 0.46
C ALA A 420 -39.01 -24.26 0.23
N ALA A 421 -38.08 -24.38 -0.72
CA ALA A 421 -37.32 -25.61 -0.96
C ALA A 421 -36.50 -26.02 0.27
N ASN A 422 -35.87 -25.05 0.94
CA ASN A 422 -35.11 -25.32 2.16
C ASN A 422 -36.01 -25.79 3.32
N ALA A 423 -37.15 -25.13 3.53
CA ALA A 423 -38.13 -25.55 4.54
C ALA A 423 -38.66 -26.97 4.27
N ALA A 424 -39.04 -27.26 3.03
CA ALA A 424 -39.54 -28.57 2.62
C ALA A 424 -38.47 -29.67 2.78
N TRP A 425 -37.20 -29.35 2.51
CA TRP A 425 -36.08 -30.26 2.74
C TRP A 425 -35.93 -30.59 4.23
N HIS A 426 -35.93 -29.58 5.12
CA HIS A 426 -35.83 -29.77 6.56
C HIS A 426 -37.04 -30.52 7.16
N MET A 427 -38.23 -30.34 6.59
CA MET A 427 -39.45 -31.07 6.99
C MET A 427 -39.52 -32.50 6.42
N GLY A 428 -38.63 -32.86 5.50
CA GLY A 428 -38.68 -34.15 4.78
C GLY A 428 -39.83 -34.25 3.77
N GLU A 429 -40.44 -33.13 3.39
CA GLU A 429 -41.54 -33.05 2.42
C GLU A 429 -40.98 -32.91 0.98
N TRP A 430 -40.38 -33.99 0.49
CA TRP A 430 -39.63 -33.96 -0.76
C TRP A 430 -40.44 -33.71 -2.02
N ASP A 431 -41.72 -34.09 -2.04
CA ASP A 431 -42.60 -33.85 -3.19
C ASP A 431 -42.85 -32.34 -3.35
N GLN A 432 -43.12 -31.63 -2.25
CA GLN A 432 -43.22 -30.18 -2.22
C GLN A 432 -41.90 -29.51 -2.58
N MET A 433 -40.78 -30.02 -2.07
CA MET A 433 -39.45 -29.54 -2.47
C MET A 433 -39.25 -29.63 -3.98
N SER A 434 -39.68 -30.72 -4.63
CA SER A 434 -39.55 -30.89 -6.08
C SER A 434 -40.38 -29.85 -6.86
N GLU A 435 -41.57 -29.50 -6.36
CA GLU A 435 -42.43 -28.46 -6.94
C GLU A 435 -41.75 -27.09 -6.86
N TYR A 436 -41.21 -26.73 -5.69
CA TYR A 436 -40.53 -25.45 -5.49
C TYR A 436 -39.26 -25.33 -6.34
N VAL A 437 -38.45 -26.38 -6.37
CA VAL A 437 -37.20 -26.42 -7.13
C VAL A 437 -37.45 -26.39 -8.64
N SER A 438 -38.59 -26.92 -9.11
CA SER A 438 -38.96 -26.85 -10.53
C SER A 438 -39.07 -25.42 -11.07
N ARG A 439 -39.35 -24.45 -10.19
CA ARG A 439 -39.46 -23.02 -10.52
C ARG A 439 -38.14 -22.27 -10.47
N LEU A 440 -37.13 -22.80 -9.77
CA LEU A 440 -35.80 -22.18 -9.71
C LEU A 440 -35.05 -22.34 -11.03
N ASP A 441 -34.17 -21.40 -11.33
CA ASP A 441 -33.25 -21.53 -12.46
C ASP A 441 -32.37 -22.80 -12.31
N ASP A 442 -32.13 -23.52 -13.40
CA ASP A 442 -31.30 -24.73 -13.42
C ASP A 442 -29.82 -24.44 -13.73
N GLY A 443 -29.47 -23.16 -13.86
CA GLY A 443 -28.10 -22.70 -14.13
C GLY A 443 -27.63 -23.07 -15.54
N ASP A 444 -28.58 -23.32 -16.47
CA ASP A 444 -28.28 -23.64 -17.86
C ASP A 444 -28.12 -22.36 -18.67
N GLU A 445 -26.88 -22.00 -19.02
CA GLU A 445 -26.59 -20.78 -19.80
C GLU A 445 -27.25 -20.76 -21.19
N ASN A 446 -27.67 -21.92 -21.71
CA ASN A 446 -28.31 -22.04 -23.02
C ASN A 446 -29.81 -21.72 -23.00
N LYS A 447 -30.46 -21.68 -21.84
CA LYS A 447 -31.80 -21.14 -21.72
C LYS A 447 -31.67 -19.62 -21.59
N LEU A 448 -32.20 -18.89 -22.57
CA LEU A 448 -32.30 -17.43 -22.52
C LEU A 448 -32.78 -17.03 -21.12
N ARG A 449 -32.04 -16.14 -20.43
CA ARG A 449 -32.42 -15.56 -19.13
C ARG A 449 -33.80 -14.89 -19.28
N SER A 450 -34.88 -15.66 -19.17
CA SER A 450 -36.20 -15.25 -19.65
C SER A 450 -36.88 -14.24 -18.73
N LEU A 451 -36.31 -13.93 -17.58
CA LEU A 451 -36.59 -12.71 -16.83
C LEU A 451 -35.27 -12.31 -16.16
N GLY A 452 -34.90 -11.03 -16.28
CA GLY A 452 -33.70 -10.52 -15.64
C GLY A 452 -33.78 -10.73 -14.13
N ASN A 453 -32.87 -11.53 -13.59
CA ASN A 453 -32.62 -11.58 -12.16
C ASN A 453 -32.16 -10.18 -11.72
N THR A 454 -33.09 -9.42 -11.15
CA THR A 454 -32.84 -8.25 -10.33
C THR A 454 -33.09 -8.62 -8.86
N THR A 455 -32.43 -9.67 -8.36
CA THR A 455 -32.15 -9.70 -6.92
C THR A 455 -30.81 -9.00 -6.76
N ALA A 456 -30.83 -7.88 -6.02
CA ALA A 456 -29.63 -7.14 -5.65
C ALA A 456 -28.68 -7.93 -4.72
N SER A 457 -28.99 -9.20 -4.42
CA SER A 457 -28.04 -10.17 -3.91
C SER A 457 -27.77 -11.23 -4.99
N GLY A 458 -26.50 -11.45 -5.29
CA GLY A 458 -26.03 -12.37 -6.32
C GLY A 458 -26.21 -13.85 -5.97
N ASP A 459 -27.20 -14.23 -5.16
CA ASP A 459 -27.25 -15.56 -4.51
C ASP A 459 -28.24 -16.52 -5.17
N GLY A 460 -28.98 -16.10 -6.20
CA GLY A 460 -30.13 -16.85 -6.72
C GLY A 460 -29.79 -17.97 -7.72
N SER A 461 -28.70 -17.86 -8.47
CA SER A 461 -28.42 -18.73 -9.62
C SER A 461 -27.88 -20.11 -9.21
N SER A 462 -27.04 -20.17 -8.17
CA SER A 462 -26.44 -21.42 -7.67
C SER A 462 -27.42 -22.31 -6.90
N ASN A 463 -28.38 -21.72 -6.20
CA ASN A 463 -29.34 -22.43 -5.35
C ASN A 463 -30.20 -23.46 -6.12
N GLY A 464 -30.67 -23.12 -7.32
CA GLY A 464 -31.52 -24.01 -8.10
C GLY A 464 -30.79 -25.23 -8.66
N ALA A 465 -29.52 -25.10 -9.05
CA ALA A 465 -28.68 -26.22 -9.43
C ALA A 465 -28.35 -27.09 -8.19
N PHE A 466 -28.06 -26.47 -7.05
CA PHE A 466 -27.76 -27.16 -5.80
C PHE A 466 -28.94 -28.03 -5.32
N PHE A 467 -30.15 -27.49 -5.22
CA PHE A 467 -31.31 -28.27 -4.76
C PHE A 467 -31.67 -29.42 -5.71
N ARG A 468 -31.47 -29.26 -7.03
CA ARG A 468 -31.64 -30.36 -8.00
C ARG A 468 -30.63 -31.47 -7.79
N ALA A 469 -29.38 -31.13 -7.47
CA ALA A 469 -28.38 -32.12 -7.10
C ALA A 469 -28.81 -32.94 -5.88
N VAL A 470 -29.35 -32.27 -4.83
CA VAL A 470 -29.87 -32.93 -3.62
C VAL A 470 -31.00 -33.91 -3.97
N LEU A 471 -31.98 -33.48 -4.77
CA LEU A 471 -33.09 -34.35 -5.22
C LEU A 471 -32.59 -35.55 -6.05
N SER A 472 -31.63 -35.35 -6.96
CA SER A 472 -31.04 -36.42 -7.77
C SER A 472 -30.26 -37.43 -6.93
N VAL A 473 -29.53 -37.00 -5.89
CA VAL A 473 -28.85 -37.91 -4.95
C VAL A 473 -29.87 -38.79 -4.23
N ARG A 474 -30.98 -38.21 -3.74
CA ARG A 474 -32.06 -38.98 -3.10
C ARG A 474 -32.67 -40.02 -4.03
N CYS A 475 -32.86 -39.66 -5.30
CA CYS A 475 -33.37 -40.56 -6.34
C CYS A 475 -32.33 -41.60 -6.83
N LYS A 476 -31.14 -41.67 -6.21
CA LYS A 476 -30.01 -42.55 -6.61
C LYS A 476 -29.49 -42.30 -8.03
N LYS A 477 -29.73 -41.10 -8.56
CA LYS A 477 -29.28 -40.67 -9.89
C LYS A 477 -27.98 -39.88 -9.78
N TYR A 478 -26.90 -40.58 -9.45
CA TYR A 478 -25.61 -39.94 -9.14
C TYR A 478 -24.99 -39.20 -10.33
N GLU A 479 -25.18 -39.70 -11.56
CA GLU A 479 -24.68 -39.03 -12.76
C GLU A 479 -25.38 -37.70 -13.02
N GLU A 480 -26.72 -37.65 -12.91
CA GLU A 480 -27.48 -36.40 -13.01
C GLU A 480 -27.07 -35.43 -11.89
N ALA A 481 -26.90 -35.92 -10.66
CA ALA A 481 -26.46 -35.10 -9.53
C ALA A 481 -25.09 -34.45 -9.78
N ARG A 482 -24.14 -35.20 -10.37
CA ARG A 482 -22.79 -34.70 -10.69
C ARG A 482 -22.84 -33.54 -11.68
N VAL A 483 -23.72 -33.59 -12.67
CA VAL A 483 -23.91 -32.49 -13.64
C VAL A 483 -24.41 -31.23 -12.93
N TYR A 484 -25.40 -31.36 -12.05
CA TYR A 484 -25.93 -30.22 -11.30
C TYR A 484 -24.92 -29.62 -10.29
N VAL A 485 -24.09 -30.46 -9.65
CA VAL A 485 -22.99 -29.98 -8.79
C VAL A 485 -22.00 -29.13 -9.60
N GLU A 486 -21.64 -29.58 -10.80
CA GLU A 486 -20.69 -28.84 -11.64
C GLU A 486 -21.30 -27.52 -12.15
N ARG A 487 -22.60 -27.49 -12.46
CA ARG A 487 -23.32 -26.24 -12.79
C ARG A 487 -23.31 -25.27 -11.61
N ALA A 488 -23.63 -25.74 -10.40
CA ALA A 488 -23.59 -24.92 -9.20
C ALA A 488 -22.20 -24.31 -8.95
N ARG A 489 -21.12 -25.07 -9.17
CA ARG A 489 -19.74 -24.58 -9.07
C ARG A 489 -19.43 -23.46 -10.06
N ARG A 490 -19.91 -23.55 -11.30
CA ARG A 490 -19.71 -22.48 -12.30
C ARG A 490 -20.43 -21.20 -11.93
N CYS A 491 -21.68 -21.31 -11.45
CA CYS A 491 -22.43 -20.16 -10.92
C CYS A 491 -21.72 -19.54 -9.71
N LEU A 492 -21.23 -20.36 -8.78
CA LEU A 492 -20.46 -19.86 -7.63
C LEU A 492 -19.12 -19.23 -8.04
N ALA A 493 -18.47 -19.74 -9.08
CA ALA A 493 -17.20 -19.18 -9.56
C ALA A 493 -17.36 -17.76 -10.11
N THR A 494 -18.47 -17.44 -10.78
CA THR A 494 -18.75 -16.08 -11.24
C THR A 494 -19.13 -15.15 -10.09
N GLU A 495 -19.79 -15.66 -9.05
CA GLU A 495 -20.12 -14.93 -7.81
C GLU A 495 -18.88 -14.64 -6.95
N LEU A 496 -17.90 -15.55 -6.91
CA LEU A 496 -16.67 -15.46 -6.11
C LEU A 496 -15.52 -14.72 -6.82
N ALA A 497 -15.48 -14.69 -8.16
CA ALA A 497 -14.45 -13.99 -8.93
C ALA A 497 -14.23 -12.50 -8.56
N PRO A 498 -15.22 -11.72 -8.10
CA PRO A 498 -15.03 -10.33 -7.67
C PRO A 498 -14.54 -10.18 -6.21
N LEU A 499 -14.38 -11.27 -5.46
CA LEU A 499 -13.90 -11.29 -4.07
C LEU A 499 -12.42 -11.69 -3.96
N VAL A 500 -11.81 -12.18 -5.05
CA VAL A 500 -10.39 -12.54 -5.19
C VAL A 500 -9.72 -11.51 -6.07
#